data_AF-A0A426UVY1-F1
#
_entry.id   AF-A0A426UVY1-F1
#
_cell.length_a   1.000
_cell.length_b   1.000
_cell.length_c   1.000
_cell.angle_alpha   90.00
_cell.angle_beta   90.00
_cell.angle_gamma   90.00
#
_symmetry.space_group_name_H-M   'P 1'
#
loop_
_entity.id
_entity.type
_entity.pdbx_description
1 polymer ?
#
loop_
_entity_poly.entity_id
_entity_poly.type
_entity_poly.pdbx_seq_one_letter_code
_entity_poly.pdbx_strand_id
1 'polypeptide(L)'
;MKLKLRIWRQSSADAKGRMVSYELDDVSEDASFLEMLDVLNERLIAEGDDPVAFDHDCREGICGACSLVIDGQPHGPQAATTTCQLHMRKFKDGDSIDIEPWRAGAFPVIKDLVVDRSAFDRIIQAGGYISAPTGTAPDAHAVPIPKQDADAAFSAAACIGCGACVAACPNGSGMLFMGAKVAHLGLTPQGQPERATRVLGMVAAHDEAGFGGCTNTGECAAACPKEIGLDVIGRLNADFRKAAIRAA
;
A
#
# COMPACT_ATOMS: atom_id res chain seq x y z
N MET A 1 -9.33 -28.00 -3.53
CA MET A 1 -8.06 -28.27 -2.84
C MET A 1 -8.24 -28.10 -1.34
N LYS A 2 -7.47 -28.83 -0.54
CA LYS A 2 -7.42 -28.72 0.92
C LYS A 2 -6.31 -27.76 1.32
N LEU A 3 -6.58 -26.89 2.28
CA LEU A 3 -5.63 -25.89 2.77
C LEU A 3 -5.69 -25.78 4.28
N LYS A 4 -4.54 -25.51 4.89
CA LYS A 4 -4.42 -25.15 6.29
C LYS A 4 -4.08 -23.67 6.41
N LEU A 5 -5.04 -22.85 6.81
CA LEU A 5 -4.79 -21.43 7.01
C LEU A 5 -4.34 -21.18 8.45
N ARG A 6 -3.23 -20.49 8.63
CA ARG A 6 -2.86 -19.91 9.93
C ARG A 6 -3.07 -18.41 9.82
N ILE A 7 -4.05 -17.90 10.54
CA ILE A 7 -4.48 -16.50 10.42
C ILE A 7 -4.20 -15.79 11.74
N TRP A 8 -3.58 -14.61 11.66
CA TRP A 8 -3.45 -13.73 12.81
C TRP A 8 -4.84 -13.27 13.28
N ARG A 9 -5.19 -13.61 14.52
CA ARG A 9 -6.40 -13.14 15.19
C ARG A 9 -6.05 -12.19 16.32
N GLN A 10 -6.73 -11.06 16.37
CA GLN A 10 -6.54 -10.01 17.36
C GLN A 10 -7.84 -9.22 17.50
N SER A 11 -8.46 -9.23 18.68
CA SER A 11 -9.80 -8.66 18.87
C SER A 11 -9.86 -7.12 18.86
N SER A 12 -8.73 -6.45 19.13
CA SER A 12 -8.59 -4.99 19.13
C SER A 12 -7.12 -4.58 19.10
N ALA A 13 -6.83 -3.30 18.87
CA ALA A 13 -5.47 -2.73 18.90
C ALA A 13 -4.69 -3.04 20.20
N ASP A 14 -5.38 -3.07 21.35
CA ASP A 14 -4.76 -3.29 22.66
C ASP A 14 -4.65 -4.78 23.06
N ALA A 15 -5.32 -5.66 22.31
CA ALA A 15 -5.29 -7.09 22.59
C ALA A 15 -4.01 -7.76 22.07
N LYS A 16 -3.50 -8.74 22.80
CA LYS A 16 -2.42 -9.60 22.29
C LYS A 16 -2.97 -10.50 21.19
N GLY A 17 -2.46 -10.35 19.98
CA GLY A 17 -2.80 -11.22 18.86
C GLY A 17 -2.10 -12.58 18.91
N ARG A 18 -2.63 -13.54 18.16
CA ARG A 18 -2.09 -14.90 18.03
C ARG A 18 -2.44 -15.51 16.67
N MET A 19 -1.63 -16.46 16.20
CA MET A 19 -1.99 -17.26 15.03
C MET A 19 -3.02 -18.33 15.42
N VAL A 20 -4.10 -18.43 14.65
CA VAL A 20 -5.14 -19.45 14.79
C VAL A 20 -5.23 -20.27 13.51
N SER A 21 -5.33 -21.59 13.63
CA SER A 21 -5.40 -22.50 12.48
C SER A 21 -6.84 -22.82 12.09
N TYR A 22 -7.12 -22.82 10.79
CA TYR A 22 -8.36 -23.25 10.19
C TYR A 22 -8.06 -24.25 9.08
N GLU A 23 -8.87 -25.28 8.97
CA GLU A 23 -8.82 -26.24 7.86
C GLU A 23 -9.96 -25.92 6.91
N LEU A 24 -9.63 -25.79 5.63
CA LEU A 24 -10.58 -25.55 4.55
C LEU A 24 -10.43 -26.68 3.53
N ASP A 25 -11.51 -27.43 3.37
CA ASP A 25 -11.64 -28.44 2.32
C ASP A 25 -12.31 -27.84 1.08
N ASP A 26 -12.14 -28.49 -0.07
CA ASP A 26 -12.85 -28.18 -1.32
C ASP A 26 -12.74 -26.74 -1.84
N VAL A 27 -11.65 -26.02 -1.52
CA VAL A 27 -11.37 -24.69 -2.07
C VAL A 27 -11.16 -24.79 -3.59
N SER A 28 -11.88 -24.00 -4.38
CA SER A 28 -11.67 -23.94 -5.83
C SER A 28 -10.32 -23.31 -6.15
N GLU A 29 -9.56 -23.90 -7.10
CA GLU A 29 -8.30 -23.32 -7.57
C GLU A 29 -8.51 -21.99 -8.33
N ASP A 30 -9.71 -21.80 -8.89
CA ASP A 30 -10.11 -20.57 -9.58
C ASP A 30 -10.62 -19.48 -8.64
N ALA A 31 -10.83 -19.79 -7.35
CA ALA A 31 -11.14 -18.77 -6.37
C ALA A 31 -9.95 -17.81 -6.22
N SER A 32 -10.26 -16.53 -6.07
CA SER A 32 -9.32 -15.55 -5.53
C SER A 32 -9.05 -15.82 -4.05
N PHE A 33 -7.95 -15.25 -3.55
CA PHE A 33 -7.57 -15.37 -2.14
C PHE A 33 -8.64 -14.81 -1.21
N LEU A 34 -9.32 -13.73 -1.62
CA LEU A 34 -10.41 -13.15 -0.83
C LEU A 34 -11.67 -14.01 -0.86
N GLU A 35 -12.04 -14.62 -2.00
CA GLU A 35 -13.18 -15.55 -2.04
C GLU A 35 -12.92 -16.78 -1.16
N MET A 36 -11.68 -17.26 -1.08
CA MET A 36 -11.31 -18.31 -0.14
C MET A 36 -11.51 -17.87 1.33
N LEU A 37 -11.18 -16.62 1.69
CA LEU A 37 -11.48 -16.08 3.01
C LEU A 37 -12.97 -15.83 3.25
N ASP A 38 -13.74 -15.48 2.21
CA ASP A 38 -15.20 -15.36 2.29
C ASP A 38 -15.82 -16.72 2.65
N VAL A 39 -15.39 -17.81 1.99
CA VAL A 39 -15.83 -19.18 2.30
C VAL A 39 -15.51 -19.56 3.75
N LEU A 40 -14.31 -19.19 4.26
CA LEU A 40 -14.00 -19.37 5.67
C LEU A 40 -14.97 -18.62 6.57
N ASN A 41 -15.22 -17.34 6.27
CA ASN A 41 -16.09 -16.50 7.09
C ASN A 41 -17.54 -16.99 7.07
N GLU A 42 -18.06 -17.45 5.93
CA GLU A 42 -19.39 -18.06 5.82
C GLU A 42 -19.53 -19.27 6.75
N ARG A 43 -18.50 -20.14 6.78
CA ARG A 43 -18.45 -21.28 7.69
C ARG A 43 -18.43 -20.85 9.15
N LEU A 44 -17.56 -19.91 9.53
CA LEU A 44 -17.46 -19.42 10.91
C LEU A 44 -18.79 -18.82 11.38
N ILE A 45 -19.45 -18.03 10.52
CA ILE A 45 -20.76 -17.44 10.82
C ILE A 45 -21.82 -18.54 11.02
N ALA A 46 -21.83 -19.57 10.19
CA ALA A 46 -22.78 -20.69 10.32
C ALA A 46 -22.56 -21.51 11.60
N GLU A 47 -21.32 -21.61 12.06
CA GLU A 47 -20.94 -22.28 13.32
C GLU A 47 -21.18 -21.38 14.56
N GLY A 48 -21.51 -20.10 14.37
CA GLY A 48 -21.73 -19.13 15.44
C GLY A 48 -20.45 -18.46 15.96
N ASP A 49 -19.35 -18.60 15.24
CA ASP A 49 -18.04 -18.02 15.56
C ASP A 49 -17.86 -16.62 14.96
N ASP A 50 -16.92 -15.84 15.51
CA ASP A 50 -16.58 -14.50 15.02
C ASP A 50 -15.76 -14.58 13.72
N PRO A 51 -16.26 -14.04 12.59
CA PRO A 51 -15.54 -14.06 11.32
C PRO A 51 -14.21 -13.31 11.43
N VAL A 52 -13.26 -13.69 10.58
CA VAL A 52 -11.98 -13.01 10.44
C VAL A 52 -12.22 -11.64 9.80
N ALA A 53 -11.79 -10.57 10.48
CA ALA A 53 -11.85 -9.23 9.91
C ALA A 53 -10.69 -9.00 8.92
N PHE A 54 -11.00 -8.58 7.70
CA PHE A 54 -10.04 -8.14 6.68
C PHE A 54 -10.66 -7.08 5.76
N ASP A 55 -9.85 -6.13 5.28
CA ASP A 55 -10.30 -5.07 4.39
C ASP A 55 -10.36 -5.53 2.93
N HIS A 56 -11.45 -5.21 2.26
CA HIS A 56 -11.59 -5.34 0.82
C HIS A 56 -12.66 -4.39 0.27
N ASP A 57 -12.58 -4.08 -1.01
CA ASP A 57 -13.56 -3.24 -1.70
C ASP A 57 -13.62 -3.62 -3.20
N CYS A 58 -12.79 -3.00 -4.05
CA CYS A 58 -12.91 -3.13 -5.52
C CYS A 58 -12.75 -4.54 -6.12
N ARG A 59 -12.09 -5.47 -5.43
CA ARG A 59 -11.68 -6.82 -5.91
C ARG A 59 -10.90 -6.91 -7.24
N GLU A 60 -10.57 -5.80 -7.88
CA GLU A 60 -9.86 -5.74 -9.17
C GLU A 60 -8.42 -5.22 -9.08
N GLY A 61 -7.93 -4.99 -7.85
CA GLY A 61 -6.55 -4.58 -7.59
C GLY A 61 -6.26 -3.09 -7.83
N ILE A 62 -7.26 -2.21 -7.68
CA ILE A 62 -7.10 -0.77 -7.93
C ILE A 62 -7.30 0.12 -6.67
N CYS A 63 -8.06 -0.29 -5.67
CA CYS A 63 -8.34 0.54 -4.48
C CYS A 63 -7.24 0.47 -3.41
N GLY A 64 -6.42 -0.59 -3.40
CA GLY A 64 -5.38 -0.81 -2.40
C GLY A 64 -5.88 -1.21 -1.01
N ALA A 65 -7.11 -1.73 -0.86
CA ALA A 65 -7.68 -2.12 0.43
C ALA A 65 -7.17 -3.47 0.96
N CYS A 66 -6.99 -4.47 0.09
CA CYS A 66 -6.73 -5.88 0.43
C CYS A 66 -5.33 -6.14 1.01
N SER A 67 -5.15 -5.72 2.26
CA SER A 67 -3.87 -5.48 2.93
C SER A 67 -3.35 -6.69 3.72
N LEU A 68 -2.94 -7.76 3.03
CA LEU A 68 -2.51 -9.01 3.67
C LEU A 68 -1.05 -9.38 3.38
N VAL A 69 -0.30 -9.76 4.43
CA VAL A 69 0.96 -10.50 4.28
C VAL A 69 0.60 -11.97 4.18
N ILE A 70 1.07 -12.61 3.11
CA ILE A 70 0.79 -14.01 2.82
C ILE A 70 2.14 -14.73 2.70
N ASP A 71 2.39 -15.69 3.58
CA ASP A 71 3.67 -16.40 3.70
C ASP A 71 4.89 -15.45 3.78
N GLY A 72 4.75 -14.40 4.60
CA GLY A 72 5.78 -13.37 4.78
C GLY A 72 5.91 -12.35 3.64
N GLN A 73 5.12 -12.47 2.57
CA GLN A 73 5.16 -11.57 1.41
C GLN A 73 3.90 -10.69 1.33
N PRO A 74 4.02 -9.36 1.28
CA PRO A 74 2.88 -8.48 1.04
C PRO A 74 2.18 -8.80 -0.28
N HIS A 75 0.86 -9.01 -0.23
CA HIS A 75 0.04 -9.50 -1.33
C HIS A 75 0.35 -10.93 -1.85
N GLY A 76 1.28 -11.63 -1.20
CA GLY A 76 1.62 -13.02 -1.51
C GLY A 76 2.67 -13.19 -2.60
N PRO A 77 2.88 -14.42 -3.06
CA PRO A 77 4.09 -14.81 -3.81
C PRO A 77 4.09 -14.39 -5.29
N GLN A 78 2.97 -13.86 -5.81
CA GLN A 78 2.87 -13.47 -7.21
C GLN A 78 3.27 -12.00 -7.39
N ALA A 79 4.30 -11.75 -8.20
CA ALA A 79 4.72 -10.40 -8.55
C ALA A 79 3.61 -9.58 -9.23
N ALA A 80 3.67 -8.25 -9.10
CA ALA A 80 2.75 -7.31 -9.74
C ALA A 80 1.26 -7.63 -9.49
N THR A 81 0.93 -8.18 -8.32
CA THR A 81 -0.39 -8.72 -8.00
C THR A 81 -0.83 -8.21 -6.64
N THR A 82 -2.10 -7.84 -6.51
CA THR A 82 -2.73 -7.55 -5.20
C THR A 82 -3.38 -8.81 -4.66
N THR A 83 -3.61 -8.88 -3.34
CA THR A 83 -4.24 -10.04 -2.68
C THR A 83 -5.55 -10.47 -3.35
N CYS A 84 -6.40 -9.53 -3.77
CA CYS A 84 -7.67 -9.86 -4.42
C CYS A 84 -7.52 -10.42 -5.84
N GLN A 85 -6.37 -10.23 -6.47
CA GLN A 85 -6.04 -10.80 -7.78
C GLN A 85 -5.21 -12.08 -7.66
N LEU A 86 -4.72 -12.41 -6.46
CA LEU A 86 -4.04 -13.68 -6.20
C LEU A 86 -5.08 -14.79 -6.20
N HIS A 87 -4.85 -15.83 -7.00
CA HIS A 87 -5.75 -16.97 -7.11
C HIS A 87 -5.19 -18.20 -6.42
N MET A 88 -6.07 -19.09 -5.97
CA MET A 88 -5.68 -20.28 -5.21
C MET A 88 -4.86 -21.27 -6.02
N ARG A 89 -4.97 -21.29 -7.36
CA ARG A 89 -4.06 -22.01 -8.28
C ARG A 89 -2.56 -21.64 -8.18
N LYS A 90 -2.21 -20.64 -7.37
CA LYS A 90 -0.81 -20.31 -7.03
C LYS A 90 -0.27 -21.11 -5.85
N PHE A 91 -1.14 -21.82 -5.14
CA PHE A 91 -0.82 -22.69 -4.02
C PHE A 91 -1.04 -24.15 -4.42
N LYS A 92 -0.62 -25.09 -3.58
CA LYS A 92 -0.76 -26.53 -3.78
C LYS A 92 -1.73 -27.14 -2.77
N ASP A 93 -2.34 -28.25 -3.17
CA ASP A 93 -3.18 -29.05 -2.29
C ASP A 93 -2.38 -29.52 -1.06
N GLY A 94 -2.94 -29.28 0.12
CA GLY A 94 -2.29 -29.56 1.41
C GLY A 94 -1.37 -28.46 1.94
N ASP A 95 -1.22 -27.33 1.24
CA ASP A 95 -0.38 -26.22 1.71
C ASP A 95 -0.89 -25.63 3.04
N SER A 96 0.06 -25.17 3.85
CA SER A 96 -0.21 -24.33 5.00
C SER A 96 0.14 -22.89 4.67
N ILE A 97 -0.83 -21.98 4.77
CA ILE A 97 -0.69 -20.57 4.38
C ILE A 97 -0.75 -19.69 5.62
N ASP A 98 0.26 -18.85 5.82
CA ASP A 98 0.27 -17.83 6.88
C ASP A 98 -0.33 -16.54 6.38
N ILE A 99 -1.25 -15.97 7.15
CA ILE A 99 -1.97 -14.74 6.82
C ILE A 99 -1.86 -13.78 7.99
N GLU A 100 -1.24 -12.63 7.75
CA GLU A 100 -0.95 -11.62 8.78
C GLU A 100 -1.35 -10.21 8.31
N PRO A 101 -1.66 -9.28 9.22
CA PRO A 101 -1.85 -7.87 8.88
C PRO A 101 -0.52 -7.24 8.42
N TRP A 102 -0.58 -6.03 7.87
CA TRP A 102 0.61 -5.19 7.75
C TRP A 102 1.28 -5.01 9.10
N ARG A 103 2.54 -5.44 9.20
CA ARG A 103 3.37 -5.31 10.40
C ARG A 103 4.23 -4.05 10.31
N ALA A 104 3.66 -2.88 10.59
CA ALA A 104 4.40 -1.62 10.68
C ALA A 104 3.86 -0.74 11.81
N GLY A 105 4.75 -0.04 12.53
CA GLY A 105 4.33 0.83 13.65
C GLY A 105 3.38 1.95 13.22
N ALA A 106 3.57 2.49 12.02
CA ALA A 106 2.70 3.49 11.43
C ALA A 106 1.34 2.94 10.93
N PHE A 107 1.18 1.60 10.90
CA PHE A 107 -0.05 0.89 10.53
C PHE A 107 -0.52 -0.03 11.66
N PRO A 108 -1.01 0.51 12.79
CA PRO A 108 -1.44 -0.30 13.91
C PRO A 108 -2.65 -1.17 13.53
N VAL A 109 -2.68 -2.39 14.07
CA VAL A 109 -3.80 -3.33 13.88
C VAL A 109 -5.06 -2.79 14.57
N ILE A 110 -6.18 -2.80 13.86
CA ILE A 110 -7.51 -2.47 14.39
C ILE A 110 -8.17 -3.74 14.93
N LYS A 111 -8.33 -4.76 14.07
CA LYS A 111 -8.86 -6.10 14.40
C LYS A 111 -8.37 -7.10 13.37
N ASP A 112 -7.91 -8.26 13.82
CA ASP A 112 -7.40 -9.36 12.99
C ASP A 112 -6.41 -8.88 11.92
N LEU A 113 -6.86 -8.80 10.65
CA LEU A 113 -6.04 -8.43 9.51
C LEU A 113 -6.23 -6.96 9.07
N VAL A 114 -7.13 -6.22 9.72
CA VAL A 114 -7.44 -4.80 9.45
C VAL A 114 -6.44 -3.90 10.17
N VAL A 115 -5.91 -2.90 9.47
CA VAL A 115 -4.93 -1.93 10.00
C VAL A 115 -5.35 -0.49 9.72
N ASP A 116 -4.99 0.43 10.59
CA ASP A 116 -5.17 1.86 10.36
C ASP A 116 -4.09 2.39 9.41
N ARG A 117 -4.50 2.91 8.24
CA ARG A 117 -3.59 3.52 7.25
C ARG A 117 -3.69 5.04 7.14
N SER A 118 -4.38 5.70 8.08
CA SER A 118 -4.59 7.15 8.10
C SER A 118 -3.29 7.98 8.08
N ALA A 119 -2.17 7.36 8.43
CA ALA A 119 -0.83 7.95 8.26
C ALA A 119 -0.54 8.37 6.81
N PHE A 120 -1.03 7.63 5.81
CA PHE A 120 -0.91 8.02 4.41
C PHE A 120 -1.76 9.25 4.07
N ASP A 121 -2.96 9.37 4.64
CA ASP A 121 -3.81 10.53 4.42
C ASP A 121 -3.15 11.81 4.96
N ARG A 122 -2.52 11.72 6.15
CA ARG A 122 -1.74 12.83 6.72
C ARG A 122 -0.58 13.26 5.81
N ILE A 123 0.15 12.31 5.22
CA ILE A 123 1.20 12.61 4.23
C ILE A 123 0.61 13.29 2.98
N ILE A 124 -0.52 12.83 2.46
CA ILE A 124 -1.18 13.46 1.30
C ILE A 124 -1.63 14.88 1.63
N GLN A 125 -2.22 15.11 2.81
CA GLN A 125 -2.65 16.43 3.26
C GLN A 125 -1.48 17.40 3.45
N ALA A 126 -0.27 16.91 3.69
CA ALA A 126 0.94 17.72 3.90
C ALA A 126 1.62 18.20 2.60
N GLY A 127 1.06 17.91 1.42
CA GLY A 127 1.60 18.41 0.14
C GLY A 127 1.32 17.55 -1.08
N GLY A 128 0.65 16.42 -0.93
CA GLY A 128 0.21 15.52 -2.00
C GLY A 128 -0.91 16.07 -2.88
N TYR A 129 -0.93 17.38 -3.14
CA TYR A 129 -1.91 18.07 -3.97
C TYR A 129 -1.25 19.21 -4.77
N ILE A 130 -2.02 19.80 -5.67
CA ILE A 130 -1.71 21.06 -6.37
C ILE A 130 -2.81 22.05 -6.04
N SER A 131 -2.44 23.25 -5.60
CA SER A 131 -3.41 24.32 -5.39
C SER A 131 -3.84 24.90 -6.73
N ALA A 132 -5.15 25.10 -6.89
CA ALA A 132 -5.72 25.75 -8.06
C ALA A 132 -6.56 26.95 -7.62
N PRO A 133 -6.50 28.09 -8.34
CA PRO A 133 -7.41 29.20 -8.08
C PRO A 133 -8.84 28.78 -8.39
N THR A 134 -9.81 29.33 -7.67
CA THR A 134 -11.23 29.18 -7.99
C THR A 134 -11.55 29.89 -9.31
N GLY A 135 -12.20 29.21 -10.24
CA GLY A 135 -12.59 29.79 -11.53
C GLY A 135 -12.68 28.76 -12.65
N THR A 136 -12.77 29.24 -13.90
CA THR A 136 -12.75 28.37 -15.08
C THR A 136 -11.36 27.78 -15.28
N ALA A 137 -11.28 26.46 -15.46
CA ALA A 137 -10.03 25.80 -15.79
C ALA A 137 -9.46 26.36 -17.11
N PRO A 138 -8.13 26.53 -17.22
CA PRO A 138 -7.52 26.89 -18.50
C PRO A 138 -7.76 25.79 -19.54
N ASP A 139 -7.62 26.14 -20.81
CA ASP A 139 -7.65 25.16 -21.90
C ASP A 139 -6.62 24.04 -21.64
N ALA A 140 -6.99 22.79 -21.90
CA ALA A 140 -6.11 21.63 -21.70
C ALA A 140 -4.80 21.73 -22.49
N HIS A 141 -4.80 22.47 -23.61
CA HIS A 141 -3.61 22.70 -24.45
C HIS A 141 -2.81 23.95 -24.05
N ALA A 142 -3.24 24.70 -23.01
CA ALA A 142 -2.59 25.95 -22.61
C ALA A 142 -1.17 25.74 -22.06
N VAL A 143 -0.86 24.56 -21.52
CA VAL A 143 0.45 24.24 -20.96
C VAL A 143 0.94 22.90 -21.50
N PRO A 144 1.82 22.88 -22.51
CA PRO A 144 2.35 21.64 -23.05
C PRO A 144 3.22 20.93 -22.00
N ILE A 145 3.13 19.60 -21.97
CA ILE A 145 3.94 18.73 -21.12
C ILE A 145 4.77 17.82 -22.04
N PRO A 146 6.09 17.71 -21.85
CA PRO A 146 6.89 16.74 -22.57
C PRO A 146 6.34 15.33 -22.36
N LYS A 147 6.25 14.52 -23.43
CA LYS A 147 5.68 13.16 -23.37
C LYS A 147 6.34 12.29 -22.30
N GLN A 148 7.67 12.38 -22.18
CA GLN A 148 8.44 11.63 -21.18
C GLN A 148 8.04 12.01 -19.75
N ASP A 149 7.80 13.29 -19.48
CA ASP A 149 7.37 13.76 -18.16
C ASP A 149 5.93 13.33 -17.87
N ALA A 150 5.04 13.39 -18.87
CA ALA A 150 3.66 12.93 -18.74
C ALA A 150 3.59 11.42 -18.45
N ASP A 151 4.39 10.61 -19.15
CA ASP A 151 4.45 9.16 -18.92
C ASP A 151 5.03 8.82 -17.56
N ALA A 152 6.14 9.44 -17.17
CA ALA A 152 6.73 9.22 -15.86
C ALA A 152 5.80 9.69 -14.73
N ALA A 153 5.06 10.79 -14.93
CA ALA A 153 4.07 11.27 -13.98
C ALA A 153 2.92 10.27 -13.84
N PHE A 154 2.43 9.73 -14.96
CA PHE A 154 1.36 8.73 -14.97
C PHE A 154 1.80 7.43 -14.29
N SER A 155 2.99 6.93 -14.60
CA SER A 155 3.56 5.74 -13.96
C SER A 155 3.69 5.92 -12.45
N ALA A 156 4.16 7.08 -11.97
CA ALA A 156 4.20 7.37 -10.54
C ALA A 156 2.79 7.52 -9.92
N ALA A 157 1.84 8.08 -10.67
CA ALA A 157 0.45 8.27 -10.24
C ALA A 157 -0.31 6.95 -10.08
N ALA A 158 0.14 5.86 -10.73
CA ALA A 158 -0.44 4.53 -10.61
C ALA A 158 -0.37 3.95 -9.18
N CYS A 159 0.38 4.57 -8.26
CA CYS A 159 0.42 4.19 -6.85
C CYS A 159 -0.98 4.26 -6.19
N ILE A 160 -1.52 3.10 -5.84
CA ILE A 160 -2.85 2.89 -5.22
C ILE A 160 -2.85 3.02 -3.70
N GLY A 161 -1.74 3.40 -3.06
CA GLY A 161 -1.68 3.56 -1.60
C GLY A 161 -1.87 2.27 -0.80
N CYS A 162 -1.62 1.08 -1.36
CA CYS A 162 -1.90 -0.20 -0.67
C CYS A 162 -1.04 -0.46 0.59
N GLY A 163 0.08 0.23 0.76
CA GLY A 163 0.95 0.07 1.94
C GLY A 163 1.92 -1.12 1.90
N ALA A 164 1.87 -1.97 0.86
CA ALA A 164 2.79 -3.11 0.69
C ALA A 164 4.27 -2.69 0.81
N CYS A 165 4.62 -1.51 0.28
CA CYS A 165 5.97 -0.95 0.38
C CYS A 165 6.45 -0.71 1.82
N VAL A 166 5.53 -0.40 2.74
CA VAL A 166 5.82 -0.21 4.16
C VAL A 166 5.97 -1.57 4.83
N ALA A 167 5.02 -2.48 4.58
CA ALA A 167 5.03 -3.82 5.16
C ALA A 167 6.25 -4.66 4.73
N ALA A 168 6.76 -4.46 3.51
CA ALA A 168 7.96 -5.13 3.02
C ALA A 168 9.27 -4.49 3.54
N CYS A 169 9.25 -3.21 3.92
CA CYS A 169 10.46 -2.49 4.27
C CYS A 169 10.91 -2.88 5.69
N PRO A 170 12.18 -3.29 5.91
CA PRO A 170 12.68 -3.60 7.25
C PRO A 170 12.59 -2.42 8.24
N ASN A 171 12.60 -1.19 7.72
CA ASN A 171 12.46 0.02 8.53
C ASN A 171 11.00 0.49 8.64
N GLY A 172 10.04 -0.19 7.99
CA GLY A 172 8.66 0.31 7.88
C GLY A 172 8.59 1.68 7.22
N SER A 173 9.38 1.92 6.17
CA SER A 173 9.47 3.23 5.52
C SER A 173 8.32 3.50 4.54
N GLY A 174 7.73 4.70 4.62
CA GLY A 174 6.72 5.20 3.68
C GLY A 174 7.28 5.85 2.41
N MET A 175 8.61 5.83 2.22
CA MET A 175 9.31 6.63 1.21
C MET A 175 8.94 6.29 -0.24
N LEU A 176 8.60 5.04 -0.58
CA LEU A 176 8.18 4.70 -1.95
C LEU A 176 6.81 5.31 -2.28
N PHE A 177 5.84 5.19 -1.36
CA PHE A 177 4.53 5.83 -1.47
C PHE A 177 4.67 7.36 -1.59
N MET A 178 5.41 7.97 -0.66
CA MET A 178 5.62 9.42 -0.66
C MET A 178 6.35 9.87 -1.94
N GLY A 179 7.40 9.13 -2.34
CA GLY A 179 8.15 9.36 -3.56
C GLY A 179 7.28 9.32 -4.81
N ALA A 180 6.38 8.35 -4.90
CA ALA A 180 5.42 8.25 -6.01
C ALA A 180 4.56 9.51 -6.12
N LYS A 181 4.01 10.00 -5.00
CA LYS A 181 3.17 11.20 -4.97
C LYS A 181 3.96 12.47 -5.31
N VAL A 182 5.17 12.61 -4.77
CA VAL A 182 6.09 13.71 -5.11
C VAL A 182 6.49 13.68 -6.59
N ALA A 183 6.79 12.50 -7.14
CA ALA A 183 7.20 12.36 -8.53
C ALA A 183 6.04 12.70 -9.48
N HIS A 184 4.86 12.12 -9.28
CA HIS A 184 3.67 12.36 -10.10
C HIS A 184 3.31 13.85 -10.18
N LEU A 185 3.33 14.57 -9.06
CA LEU A 185 3.01 16.00 -9.03
C LEU A 185 4.18 16.86 -9.51
N GLY A 186 5.40 16.51 -9.12
CA GLY A 186 6.58 17.31 -9.43
C GLY A 186 7.07 17.16 -10.88
N LEU A 187 6.50 16.26 -11.68
CA LEU A 187 6.79 16.12 -13.11
C LEU A 187 5.88 17.00 -13.97
N THR A 188 4.76 17.49 -13.43
CA THR A 188 3.86 18.37 -14.17
C THR A 188 4.22 19.83 -13.94
N PRO A 189 3.97 20.73 -14.91
CA PRO A 189 4.14 22.17 -14.73
C PRO A 189 3.32 22.72 -13.55
N GLN A 190 2.11 22.19 -13.36
CA GLN A 190 1.17 22.63 -12.33
C GLN A 190 1.69 22.34 -10.91
N GLY A 191 2.52 21.31 -10.72
CA GLY A 191 3.11 20.99 -9.42
C GLY A 191 4.45 21.66 -9.12
N GLN A 192 5.02 22.42 -10.05
CA GLN A 192 6.28 23.14 -9.79
C GLN A 192 6.18 24.21 -8.70
N PRO A 193 5.10 25.01 -8.59
CA PRO A 193 4.98 26.06 -7.58
C PRO A 193 5.16 25.55 -6.14
N GLU A 194 4.53 24.43 -5.78
CA GLU A 194 4.64 23.86 -4.42
C GLU A 194 5.74 22.81 -4.29
N ARG A 195 6.64 22.65 -5.28
CA ARG A 195 7.63 21.56 -5.28
C ARG A 195 8.48 21.51 -4.01
N ALA A 196 8.94 22.66 -3.52
CA ALA A 196 9.77 22.74 -2.31
C ALA A 196 8.95 22.53 -1.03
N THR A 197 7.80 23.20 -0.90
CA THR A 197 6.95 23.09 0.29
C THR A 197 6.34 21.69 0.42
N ARG A 198 5.99 21.05 -0.71
CA ARG A 198 5.50 19.67 -0.80
C ARG A 198 6.47 18.69 -0.15
N VAL A 199 7.73 18.68 -0.59
CA VAL A 199 8.70 17.70 -0.07
C VAL A 199 9.04 17.96 1.40
N LEU A 200 9.13 19.22 1.82
CA LEU A 200 9.39 19.56 3.22
C LEU A 200 8.22 19.12 4.11
N GLY A 201 6.98 19.44 3.73
CA GLY A 201 5.77 19.09 4.48
C GLY A 201 5.52 17.58 4.52
N MET A 202 5.61 16.91 3.37
CA MET A 202 5.37 15.47 3.30
C MET A 202 6.42 14.66 4.07
N VAL A 203 7.71 15.07 4.05
CA VAL A 203 8.76 14.41 4.86
C VAL A 203 8.53 14.65 6.36
N ALA A 204 8.16 15.87 6.76
CA ALA A 204 7.82 16.14 8.16
C ALA A 204 6.63 15.28 8.64
N ALA A 205 5.56 15.17 7.83
CA ALA A 205 4.40 14.33 8.14
C ALA A 205 4.74 12.83 8.17
N HIS A 206 5.66 12.38 7.30
CA HIS A 206 6.19 11.02 7.31
C HIS A 206 6.89 10.70 8.63
N ASP A 207 7.78 11.60 9.08
CA ASP A 207 8.55 11.42 10.31
C ASP A 207 7.64 11.50 11.56
N GLU A 208 6.68 12.44 11.59
CA GLU A 208 5.69 12.56 12.66
C GLU A 208 4.79 11.32 12.78
N ALA A 209 4.45 10.69 11.65
CA ALA A 209 3.69 9.45 11.62
C ALA A 209 4.50 8.20 12.06
N GLY A 210 5.80 8.36 12.34
CA GLY A 210 6.66 7.29 12.84
C GLY A 210 7.12 6.29 11.77
N PHE A 211 7.08 6.66 10.49
CA PHE A 211 7.67 5.82 9.44
C PHE A 211 9.20 5.86 9.52
N GLY A 212 9.87 4.74 9.24
CA GLY A 212 11.34 4.70 9.25
C GLY A 212 11.98 5.35 8.02
N GLY A 213 13.23 5.76 8.16
CA GLY A 213 14.03 6.30 7.06
C GLY A 213 14.41 5.25 5.99
N CYS A 214 14.64 5.69 4.76
CA CYS A 214 15.08 4.82 3.68
C CYS A 214 16.59 4.52 3.77
N THR A 215 16.95 3.24 3.74
CA THR A 215 18.34 2.74 3.64
C THR A 215 18.64 2.10 2.28
N ASN A 216 17.78 2.31 1.28
CA ASN A 216 17.88 1.76 -0.09
C ASN A 216 17.94 0.22 -0.16
N THR A 217 17.17 -0.48 0.68
CA THR A 217 17.08 -1.95 0.67
C THR A 217 16.42 -2.50 -0.61
N GLY A 218 15.41 -1.80 -1.16
CA GLY A 218 14.77 -2.15 -2.43
C GLY A 218 13.52 -3.04 -2.34
N GLU A 219 13.25 -3.69 -1.21
CA GLU A 219 12.08 -4.56 -0.99
C GLU A 219 10.75 -3.86 -1.27
N CYS A 220 10.66 -2.56 -1.00
CA CYS A 220 9.45 -1.78 -1.24
C CYS A 220 9.04 -1.78 -2.73
N ALA A 221 10.00 -1.72 -3.65
CA ALA A 221 9.75 -1.74 -5.08
C ALA A 221 9.42 -3.16 -5.56
N ALA A 222 10.10 -4.18 -5.02
CA ALA A 222 9.85 -5.58 -5.33
C ALA A 222 8.42 -6.02 -4.92
N ALA A 223 7.96 -5.57 -3.76
CA ALA A 223 6.61 -5.85 -3.26
C ALA A 223 5.50 -4.98 -3.90
N CYS A 224 5.85 -4.02 -4.77
CA CYS A 224 4.86 -3.09 -5.30
C CYS A 224 3.97 -3.75 -6.36
N PRO A 225 2.64 -3.87 -6.15
CA PRO A 225 1.75 -4.48 -7.15
C PRO A 225 1.53 -3.60 -8.39
N LYS A 226 2.03 -2.36 -8.36
CA LYS A 226 1.98 -1.38 -9.46
C LYS A 226 3.35 -1.06 -10.02
N GLU A 227 4.36 -1.83 -9.61
CA GLU A 227 5.71 -1.78 -10.18
C GLU A 227 6.35 -0.38 -10.10
N ILE A 228 6.05 0.35 -9.02
CA ILE A 228 6.65 1.66 -8.77
C ILE A 228 8.14 1.47 -8.44
N GLY A 229 9.01 2.09 -9.24
CA GLY A 229 10.45 1.99 -9.13
C GLY A 229 11.06 2.86 -8.03
N LEU A 230 12.32 2.57 -7.68
CA LEU A 230 13.09 3.34 -6.68
C LEU A 230 13.49 4.74 -7.17
N ASP A 231 13.37 5.02 -8.45
CA ASP A 231 13.66 6.33 -9.05
C ASP A 231 12.81 7.45 -8.43
N VAL A 232 11.57 7.14 -8.01
CA VAL A 232 10.69 8.11 -7.35
C VAL A 232 11.24 8.54 -5.98
N ILE A 233 11.90 7.63 -5.25
CA ILE A 233 12.60 7.94 -3.99
C ILE A 233 13.82 8.82 -4.27
N GLY A 234 14.58 8.49 -5.33
CA GLY A 234 15.72 9.30 -5.77
C GLY A 234 15.32 10.74 -6.09
N ARG A 235 14.19 10.91 -6.78
CA ARG A 235 13.65 12.23 -7.14
C ARG A 235 13.17 13.01 -5.92
N LEU A 236 12.42 12.38 -5.02
CA LEU A 236 12.02 12.97 -3.75
C LEU A 236 13.23 13.47 -2.96
N ASN A 237 14.26 12.62 -2.81
CA ASN A 237 15.47 12.98 -2.06
C ASN A 237 16.22 14.15 -2.71
N ALA A 238 16.25 14.22 -4.05
CA ALA A 238 16.87 15.33 -4.76
C ALA A 238 16.12 16.65 -4.55
N ASP A 239 14.79 16.60 -4.56
CA ASP A 239 13.94 17.77 -4.32
C ASP A 239 14.05 18.23 -2.87
N PHE A 240 14.01 17.30 -1.91
CA PHE A 240 14.19 17.59 -0.49
C PHE A 240 15.53 18.28 -0.20
N ARG A 241 16.64 17.75 -0.72
CA ARG A 241 17.97 18.38 -0.54
C ARG A 241 18.01 19.82 -1.05
N LYS A 242 17.43 20.07 -2.24
CA LYS A 242 17.37 21.42 -2.82
C LYS A 242 16.50 22.36 -1.98
N ALA A 243 15.36 21.86 -1.48
CA ALA A 243 14.44 22.64 -0.66
C ALA A 243 15.05 22.97 0.71
N ALA A 244 15.65 21.99 1.38
CA ALA A 244 16.27 22.15 2.70
C ALA A 244 17.42 23.17 2.68
N ILE A 245 18.28 23.15 1.64
CA ILE A 245 19.37 24.13 1.50
C ILE A 245 18.85 25.56 1.31
N ARG A 246 17.70 25.74 0.64
CA ARG A 246 17.10 27.06 0.43
C ARG A 246 16.38 27.60 1.67
N ALA A 247 15.96 26.70 2.56
CA ALA A 247 15.23 27.04 3.78
C ALA A 247 16.16 27.30 4.98
N ALA A 248 17.40 26.80 4.93
CA ALA A 248 18.47 27.07 5.89
C ALA A 248 19.12 28.44 5.64
#